data_AF-A0A4S3J4I6-F1
#
_entry.id   AF-A0A4S3J4I6-F1
#
_cell.length_a   1.000
_cell.length_b   1.000
_cell.length_c   1.000
_cell.angle_alpha   90.00
_cell.angle_beta   90.00
_cell.angle_gamma   90.00
#
_symmetry.space_group_name_H-M   'P 1'
#
loop_
_entity.id
_entity.type
_entity.pdbx_description
1 polymer ?
#
loop_
_entity_poly.entity_id
_entity_poly.type
_entity_poly.pdbx_seq_one_letter_code
_entity_poly.pdbx_strand_id
1 'polypeptide(L)'
;MAMVKRTDSVHHEEIFQGYGPKEWQTNLLRTVSRLQNPCYYHPAPLTRPRKKTQAPRSVSPVSPSGEGDEVLDVSTSRGDSIVPTGPQMGLTSTSQPTYLGSTSFISAFQHNPEYLSLSTPKMAHASTLRKAWSADFTHVFPRLVQLLRPLRLYEDLVTDEYHRSPFTVIPAPLVLTPLRLLRSHWDKERWPQEGLGSRITQSTATQLVKVEANMTTDQFYHLFTGANLRWEFVGLIFALAGLGASVSPRGSPLFSLNGKDELSSDAFAMEMAAASHACIEICRHYDNVNDLVVWLNYTYFVLASNMMGETSHQIYAQFGDLVSCIHAMGLHRPHPPESSIPFFLSEARKRVFAASYRTDKNLATFLGRPPRLPYHYCDVGLPLDIDDDSLVLDRFSLDKAIRQLTPDGWGTFNGGLRPATVIRLRYMVAMLREQVMELSLGRGSVGSRQNELQITYQECKRLWDRVPSEFHYSKHSWEVLGPHLSIISLVIHLEYLHTVFQVERIRCSESADAMTDLLDSAMQIVSAVTDFAKHRDREGSIREQYTWIGAITMFHPSVQNYP
;
A
#
# COMPACT_ATOMS: atom_id res chain seq x y z
N MET A 1 -47.25 61.97 -31.28
CA MET A 1 -46.89 61.58 -32.65
C MET A 1 -45.74 60.58 -32.53
N ALA A 2 -45.82 59.34 -33.02
CA ALA A 2 -45.91 58.94 -34.45
C ALA A 2 -44.60 59.35 -35.17
N MET A 3 -43.81 58.49 -35.84
CA MET A 3 -44.08 57.24 -36.58
C MET A 3 -42.93 56.20 -36.35
N VAL A 4 -43.17 54.89 -36.25
CA VAL A 4 -43.34 53.86 -37.32
C VAL A 4 -42.07 53.69 -38.18
N LYS A 5 -41.23 52.66 -37.97
CA LYS A 5 -41.29 51.23 -38.41
C LYS A 5 -40.95 50.98 -39.89
N ARG A 6 -39.95 50.10 -40.15
CA ARG A 6 -39.70 49.19 -41.31
C ARG A 6 -38.28 48.58 -41.12
N THR A 7 -37.85 47.41 -41.60
CA THR A 7 -38.43 46.12 -42.06
C THR A 7 -37.24 45.13 -42.24
N ASP A 8 -37.31 43.80 -42.13
CA ASP A 8 -38.25 42.83 -41.52
C ASP A 8 -37.52 41.45 -41.45
N SER A 9 -38.17 40.40 -40.94
CA SER A 9 -37.73 38.98 -40.91
C SER A 9 -37.92 38.26 -42.28
N VAL A 10 -37.44 37.03 -42.57
CA VAL A 10 -38.17 35.73 -42.34
C VAL A 10 -37.50 34.53 -43.11
N HIS A 11 -37.46 33.33 -42.48
CA HIS A 11 -37.37 31.89 -42.98
C HIS A 11 -36.25 31.43 -43.96
N HIS A 12 -35.89 30.12 -44.08
CA HIS A 12 -36.46 28.79 -43.67
C HIS A 12 -35.41 27.95 -42.85
N GLU A 13 -35.74 27.02 -41.93
CA GLU A 13 -36.24 25.63 -42.10
C GLU A 13 -35.25 24.72 -42.90
N GLU A 14 -34.90 23.46 -42.57
CA GLU A 14 -35.36 22.47 -41.55
C GLU A 14 -34.35 21.27 -41.46
N ILE A 15 -34.60 20.24 -40.60
CA ILE A 15 -34.02 18.84 -40.56
C ILE A 15 -32.52 18.74 -40.13
N PHE A 16 -32.05 17.96 -39.12
CA PHE A 16 -32.35 16.59 -38.67
C PHE A 16 -32.35 16.35 -37.14
N GLN A 17 -33.04 15.29 -36.71
CA GLN A 17 -33.15 14.80 -35.33
C GLN A 17 -32.41 13.46 -35.10
N GLY A 18 -32.16 13.10 -33.82
CA GLY A 18 -31.88 11.73 -33.35
C GLY A 18 -30.48 11.53 -32.73
N TYR A 19 -30.26 10.76 -31.66
CA TYR A 19 -31.16 9.95 -30.81
C TYR A 19 -30.66 9.94 -29.35
N GLY A 20 -31.58 10.00 -28.38
CA GLY A 20 -31.31 9.79 -26.95
C GLY A 20 -32.60 9.34 -26.24
N PRO A 21 -32.63 8.24 -25.47
CA PRO A 21 -33.89 7.65 -25.01
C PRO A 21 -34.65 8.52 -23.98
N LYS A 22 -35.95 8.75 -24.23
CA LYS A 22 -36.89 9.48 -23.35
C LYS A 22 -37.26 8.75 -22.04
N GLU A 23 -36.61 7.65 -21.72
CA GLU A 23 -36.95 6.80 -20.56
C GLU A 23 -36.53 7.42 -19.21
N TRP A 24 -35.50 8.27 -19.20
CA TRP A 24 -34.94 8.83 -17.97
C TRP A 24 -35.85 9.84 -17.26
N GLN A 25 -36.58 10.67 -18.00
CA GLN A 25 -37.48 11.68 -17.39
C GLN A 25 -38.79 11.07 -16.86
N THR A 26 -39.24 9.96 -17.45
CA THR A 26 -40.50 9.28 -17.05
C THR A 26 -40.34 8.47 -15.76
N ASN A 27 -39.13 8.00 -15.46
CA ASN A 27 -38.84 7.23 -14.24
C ASN A 27 -38.70 8.10 -12.98
N LEU A 28 -38.20 9.34 -13.08
CA LEU A 28 -38.13 10.22 -11.90
C LEU A 28 -39.53 10.52 -11.32
N LEU A 29 -40.53 10.73 -12.18
CA LEU A 29 -41.91 11.03 -11.76
C LEU A 29 -42.69 9.79 -11.27
N ARG A 30 -42.29 8.58 -11.68
CA ARG A 30 -42.90 7.32 -11.20
C ARG A 30 -42.33 6.83 -9.86
N THR A 31 -41.10 7.20 -9.50
CA THR A 31 -40.49 6.79 -8.22
C THR A 31 -41.04 7.58 -7.03
N VAL A 32 -41.52 8.82 -7.23
CA VAL A 32 -42.06 9.68 -6.16
C VAL A 32 -43.44 9.21 -5.65
N SER A 33 -44.20 8.43 -6.43
CA SER A 33 -45.57 8.01 -6.08
C SER A 33 -45.69 6.62 -5.43
N ARG A 34 -44.56 5.98 -5.03
CA ARG A 34 -44.57 4.65 -4.37
C ARG A 34 -43.90 4.59 -2.99
N LEU A 35 -43.71 5.74 -2.33
CA LEU A 35 -43.34 5.80 -0.90
C LEU A 35 -44.54 6.19 -0.02
N GLN A 36 -45.55 5.31 0.01
CA GLN A 36 -46.61 5.31 1.03
C GLN A 36 -46.54 4.03 1.87
N ASN A 37 -45.45 3.88 2.61
CA ASN A 37 -45.44 3.10 3.85
C ASN A 37 -45.09 4.07 4.98
N PRO A 38 -45.94 4.22 6.02
CA PRO A 38 -45.66 5.17 7.09
C PRO A 38 -44.45 4.71 7.92
N CYS A 39 -43.35 5.47 7.83
CA CYS A 39 -42.20 5.29 8.71
C CYS A 39 -42.62 5.57 10.17
N TYR A 40 -42.75 4.52 10.98
CA TYR A 40 -42.96 4.66 12.42
C TYR A 40 -41.68 5.19 13.08
N TYR A 41 -41.66 6.50 13.36
CA TYR A 41 -40.60 7.13 14.12
C TYR A 41 -40.71 6.72 15.59
N HIS A 42 -39.78 5.88 16.07
CA HIS A 42 -39.78 5.39 17.44
C HIS A 42 -39.03 6.38 18.35
N PRO A 43 -39.67 7.08 19.30
CA PRO A 43 -38.97 8.02 20.15
C PRO A 43 -38.03 7.30 21.14
N ALA A 44 -36.75 7.70 21.13
CA ALA A 44 -35.72 7.42 22.13
C ALA A 44 -35.58 5.95 22.61
N PRO A 45 -34.76 5.11 21.94
CA PRO A 45 -34.56 3.70 22.34
C PRO A 45 -33.71 3.48 23.61
N LEU A 46 -33.18 4.54 24.24
CA LEU A 46 -32.22 4.44 25.36
C LEU A 46 -32.72 4.99 26.71
N THR A 47 -34.01 5.23 26.88
CA THR A 47 -34.58 5.63 28.18
C THR A 47 -35.82 4.82 28.57
N ARG A 48 -35.62 3.77 29.38
CA ARG A 48 -36.68 3.20 30.24
C ARG A 48 -36.16 2.91 31.66
N PRO A 49 -36.99 3.04 32.71
CA PRO A 49 -36.51 3.11 34.09
C PRO A 49 -36.35 1.72 34.72
N ARG A 50 -35.36 1.56 35.61
CA ARG A 50 -35.21 0.39 36.48
C ARG A 50 -36.45 0.22 37.40
N LYS A 51 -37.16 -0.90 37.30
CA LYS A 51 -37.99 -1.44 38.39
C LYS A 51 -37.34 -2.70 38.98
N LYS A 52 -37.40 -2.80 40.31
CA LYS A 52 -36.77 -3.85 41.12
C LYS A 52 -37.71 -5.04 41.29
N THR A 53 -37.14 -6.26 41.24
CA THR A 53 -37.64 -7.42 41.99
C THR A 53 -36.44 -8.18 42.57
N GLN A 54 -36.61 -8.87 43.69
CA GLN A 54 -35.53 -9.20 44.64
C GLN A 54 -34.89 -10.59 44.43
N ALA A 55 -33.63 -10.71 44.86
CA ALA A 55 -32.97 -11.94 45.31
C ALA A 55 -32.13 -11.60 46.57
N PRO A 56 -31.85 -12.56 47.48
CA PRO A 56 -31.49 -12.26 48.87
C PRO A 56 -30.02 -11.86 49.14
N ARG A 57 -29.79 -11.30 50.34
CA ARG A 57 -28.52 -10.73 50.85
C ARG A 57 -27.75 -11.69 51.76
N SER A 58 -26.41 -11.60 51.71
CA SER A 58 -25.48 -11.71 52.85
C SER A 58 -24.10 -11.21 52.40
N VAL A 59 -23.77 -9.92 52.49
CA VAL A 59 -23.15 -9.24 53.64
C VAL A 59 -21.79 -9.85 54.04
N SER A 60 -20.71 -9.08 53.81
CA SER A 60 -19.35 -9.33 54.31
C SER A 60 -18.88 -8.13 55.14
N PRO A 61 -18.15 -8.32 56.26
CA PRO A 61 -17.47 -7.26 56.98
C PRO A 61 -15.92 -7.35 56.93
N VAL A 62 -15.29 -6.23 56.51
CA VAL A 62 -14.05 -5.57 56.99
C VAL A 62 -12.93 -6.39 57.70
N SER A 63 -11.73 -6.41 57.07
CA SER A 63 -10.32 -6.09 57.48
C SER A 63 -9.82 -6.21 58.96
N PRO A 64 -8.50 -6.11 59.30
CA PRO A 64 -7.26 -5.85 58.49
C PRO A 64 -5.95 -6.64 58.89
N SER A 65 -4.83 -6.30 58.22
CA SER A 65 -3.40 -6.27 58.69
C SER A 65 -2.59 -7.54 59.01
N GLY A 66 -1.29 -7.53 58.64
CA GLY A 66 -0.23 -8.44 59.10
C GLY A 66 1.03 -8.42 58.21
N GLU A 67 2.20 -8.10 58.77
CA GLU A 67 3.52 -8.07 58.10
C GLU A 67 4.20 -9.46 58.10
N GLY A 68 5.23 -9.69 57.27
CA GLY A 68 6.03 -10.94 57.35
C GLY A 68 6.99 -11.21 56.18
N ASP A 69 8.27 -11.05 56.46
CA ASP A 69 9.50 -11.29 55.68
C ASP A 69 9.72 -12.70 55.05
N GLU A 70 10.64 -12.74 54.05
CA GLU A 70 11.68 -13.78 53.81
C GLU A 70 11.27 -15.27 53.55
N VAL A 71 12.06 -16.25 53.04
CA VAL A 71 13.29 -16.35 52.20
C VAL A 71 13.42 -17.81 51.71
N LEU A 72 14.00 -18.01 50.50
CA LEU A 72 14.68 -19.22 49.94
C LEU A 72 14.11 -20.68 50.05
N ASP A 73 14.17 -21.34 48.87
CA ASP A 73 14.78 -22.66 48.58
C ASP A 73 14.14 -24.06 48.76
N VAL A 74 14.45 -24.87 47.72
CA VAL A 74 14.86 -26.29 47.71
C VAL A 74 13.82 -27.41 47.97
N SER A 75 13.34 -27.94 46.85
CA SER A 75 13.47 -29.35 46.40
C SER A 75 12.86 -30.56 47.15
N THR A 76 12.15 -31.35 46.33
CA THR A 76 12.12 -32.83 46.27
C THR A 76 11.53 -33.67 47.42
N SER A 77 10.36 -34.27 47.16
CA SER A 77 9.95 -35.62 47.57
C SER A 77 8.74 -36.06 46.72
N ARG A 78 8.91 -36.81 45.63
CA ARG A 78 8.74 -38.28 45.52
C ARG A 78 7.62 -38.90 46.38
N GLY A 79 6.51 -39.22 45.73
CA GLY A 79 5.49 -40.17 46.22
C GLY A 79 4.78 -40.81 45.03
N ASP A 80 5.05 -42.10 44.80
CA ASP A 80 4.46 -42.85 43.67
C ASP A 80 2.98 -43.15 43.89
N SER A 81 2.17 -43.01 42.84
CA SER A 81 0.93 -43.77 42.64
C SER A 81 0.62 -43.83 41.14
N ILE A 82 0.38 -45.04 40.63
CA ILE A 82 0.35 -45.34 39.19
C ILE A 82 -1.10 -45.61 38.75
N VAL A 83 -1.40 -45.31 37.47
CA VAL A 83 -2.57 -45.76 36.68
C VAL A 83 -3.88 -44.95 36.88
N PRO A 84 -4.72 -44.70 35.84
CA PRO A 84 -4.52 -44.83 34.39
C PRO A 84 -4.61 -43.50 33.60
N THR A 85 -4.01 -43.53 32.41
CA THR A 85 -4.09 -42.50 31.37
C THR A 85 -5.51 -42.32 30.83
N GLY A 86 -6.06 -41.11 30.92
CA GLY A 86 -7.12 -40.62 30.05
C GLY A 86 -6.61 -39.36 29.32
N PRO A 87 -6.86 -39.19 28.01
CA PRO A 87 -6.39 -38.01 27.30
C PRO A 87 -7.17 -36.78 27.77
N GLN A 88 -6.57 -35.99 28.67
CA GLN A 88 -7.04 -34.64 28.88
C GLN A 88 -6.88 -33.86 27.58
N MET A 89 -7.93 -33.13 27.19
CA MET A 89 -7.84 -32.11 26.15
C MET A 89 -6.84 -31.05 26.61
N GLY A 90 -5.59 -31.21 26.22
CA GLY A 90 -4.64 -30.12 26.19
C GLY A 90 -5.22 -29.03 25.30
N LEU A 91 -5.54 -27.88 25.88
CA LEU A 91 -5.79 -26.65 25.14
C LEU A 91 -4.49 -26.28 24.41
N THR A 92 -4.30 -26.85 23.22
CA THR A 92 -3.30 -26.38 22.29
C THR A 92 -3.62 -24.92 22.00
N SER A 93 -2.67 -24.05 22.34
CA SER A 93 -2.68 -22.65 21.98
C SER A 93 -2.58 -22.55 20.45
N THR A 94 -3.70 -22.76 19.78
CA THR A 94 -3.85 -22.51 18.34
C THR A 94 -3.61 -21.03 18.12
N SER A 95 -2.47 -20.72 17.49
CA SER A 95 -2.13 -19.36 17.07
C SER A 95 -3.16 -18.92 16.03
N GLN A 96 -4.20 -18.20 16.48
CA GLN A 96 -5.30 -17.80 15.61
C GLN A 96 -4.77 -16.92 14.47
N PRO A 97 -5.19 -17.16 13.21
CA PRO A 97 -4.79 -16.32 12.09
C PRO A 97 -5.37 -14.92 12.26
N THR A 98 -4.49 -13.93 12.40
CA THR A 98 -4.85 -12.55 12.74
C THR A 98 -5.56 -11.83 11.59
N TYR A 99 -6.62 -11.09 11.94
CA TYR A 99 -7.32 -10.08 11.12
C TYR A 99 -7.92 -10.49 9.75
N LEU A 100 -7.88 -11.77 9.37
CA LEU A 100 -8.54 -12.25 8.14
C LEU A 100 -10.07 -12.10 8.21
N GLY A 101 -10.69 -11.70 7.11
CA GLY A 101 -12.14 -11.64 6.93
C GLY A 101 -12.74 -13.00 6.53
N SER A 102 -14.06 -13.14 6.66
CA SER A 102 -14.78 -14.39 6.35
C SER A 102 -14.71 -14.79 4.87
N THR A 103 -14.50 -13.82 3.97
CA THR A 103 -14.29 -14.03 2.53
C THR A 103 -12.82 -13.94 2.10
N SER A 104 -11.87 -14.00 3.05
CA SER A 104 -10.44 -14.05 2.74
C SER A 104 -10.13 -15.27 1.88
N PHE A 105 -9.22 -15.14 0.92
CA PHE A 105 -8.75 -16.26 0.10
C PHE A 105 -8.28 -17.47 0.94
N ILE A 106 -7.73 -17.22 2.13
CA ILE A 106 -7.25 -18.25 3.06
C ILE A 106 -8.41 -19.09 3.65
N SER A 107 -9.67 -18.62 3.63
CA SER A 107 -10.81 -19.39 4.15
C SER A 107 -10.98 -20.74 3.45
N ALA A 108 -10.63 -20.83 2.16
CA ALA A 108 -10.64 -22.06 1.37
C ALA A 108 -9.65 -23.13 1.86
N PHE A 109 -8.64 -22.76 2.67
CA PHE A 109 -7.57 -23.64 3.15
C PHE A 109 -7.69 -23.96 4.65
N GLN A 110 -8.76 -23.51 5.33
CA GLN A 110 -8.97 -23.73 6.78
C GLN A 110 -9.00 -25.21 7.19
N HIS A 111 -9.22 -26.13 6.25
CA HIS A 111 -9.18 -27.59 6.50
C HIS A 111 -7.77 -28.18 6.59
N ASN A 112 -6.71 -27.44 6.26
CA ASN A 112 -5.30 -27.88 6.38
C ASN A 112 -4.39 -26.76 6.94
N PRO A 113 -4.50 -26.42 8.24
CA PRO A 113 -3.73 -25.33 8.85
C PRO A 113 -2.21 -25.57 8.88
N GLU A 114 -1.75 -26.83 8.78
CA GLU A 114 -0.32 -27.18 8.82
C GLU A 114 0.50 -26.66 7.62
N TYR A 115 -0.16 -26.24 6.53
CA TYR A 115 0.52 -25.75 5.32
C TYR A 115 0.59 -24.23 5.17
N LEU A 116 0.03 -23.46 6.12
CA LEU A 116 -0.01 -22.01 6.06
C LEU A 116 1.03 -21.38 6.99
N SER A 117 2.30 -21.49 6.61
CA SER A 117 3.40 -20.77 7.27
C SER A 117 3.38 -19.28 6.92
N LEU A 118 2.41 -18.55 7.49
CA LEU A 118 2.43 -17.09 7.50
C LEU A 118 3.57 -16.63 8.42
N SER A 119 4.47 -15.77 7.92
CA SER A 119 5.62 -15.26 8.66
C SER A 119 5.21 -14.72 10.04
N THR A 120 5.79 -15.27 11.11
CA THR A 120 5.47 -14.88 12.50
C THR A 120 5.67 -13.36 12.69
N PRO A 121 4.61 -12.58 12.96
CA PRO A 121 4.74 -11.12 13.03
C PRO A 121 5.69 -10.66 14.14
N LYS A 122 6.65 -9.77 13.85
CA LYS A 122 7.55 -9.15 14.86
C LYS A 122 6.83 -8.09 15.74
N MET A 123 5.53 -8.26 15.96
CA MET A 123 4.62 -7.26 16.54
C MET A 123 4.96 -6.84 17.97
N ALA A 124 5.45 -7.76 18.82
CA ALA A 124 5.72 -7.46 20.22
C ALA A 124 6.83 -6.40 20.38
N HIS A 125 7.95 -6.56 19.68
CA HIS A 125 9.07 -5.63 19.76
C HIS A 125 8.76 -4.30 19.05
N ALA A 126 8.13 -4.35 17.87
CA ALA A 126 7.68 -3.15 17.16
C ALA A 126 6.67 -2.31 17.96
N SER A 127 5.77 -2.95 18.73
CA SER A 127 4.84 -2.29 19.64
C SER A 127 5.55 -1.59 20.80
N THR A 128 6.53 -2.25 21.43
CA THR A 128 7.34 -1.68 22.52
C THR A 128 8.17 -0.49 22.06
N LEU A 129 8.85 -0.59 20.91
CA LEU A 129 9.59 0.53 20.32
C LEU A 129 8.67 1.70 20.01
N ARG A 130 7.52 1.46 19.36
CA ARG A 130 6.53 2.52 19.06
C ARG A 130 6.07 3.25 20.32
N LYS A 131 5.83 2.53 21.43
CA LYS A 131 5.50 3.16 22.72
C LYS A 131 6.63 4.04 23.25
N ALA A 132 7.89 3.58 23.17
CA ALA A 132 9.06 4.37 23.56
C ALA A 132 9.29 5.61 22.68
N TRP A 133 8.77 5.61 21.45
CA TRP A 133 8.76 6.74 20.52
C TRP A 133 7.49 7.62 20.62
N SER A 134 6.51 7.24 21.46
CA SER A 134 5.21 7.89 21.64
C SER A 134 5.06 8.59 23.01
N ALA A 135 6.13 8.65 23.81
CA ALA A 135 6.19 9.50 25.01
C ALA A 135 6.20 10.99 24.63
N ASP A 136 6.02 11.89 25.60
CA ASP A 136 5.85 13.34 25.39
C ASP A 136 6.77 13.93 24.30
N PHE A 137 6.19 14.70 23.37
CA PHE A 137 6.88 15.24 22.20
C PHE A 137 8.15 16.05 22.51
N THR A 138 8.21 16.64 23.71
CA THR A 138 9.39 17.32 24.27
C THR A 138 10.65 16.44 24.28
N HIS A 139 10.51 15.13 24.51
CA HIS A 139 11.59 14.15 24.50
C HIS A 139 11.80 13.49 23.13
N VAL A 140 10.79 13.51 22.26
CA VAL A 140 10.85 12.93 20.91
C VAL A 140 11.69 13.78 19.95
N PHE A 141 11.53 15.11 19.94
CA PHE A 141 12.27 15.96 19.00
C PHE A 141 13.81 15.85 19.14
N PRO A 142 14.41 15.89 20.35
CA PRO A 142 15.86 15.72 20.49
C PRO A 142 16.33 14.35 20.00
N ARG A 143 15.56 13.28 20.25
CA ARG A 143 15.88 11.92 19.81
C ARG A 143 15.83 11.80 18.28
N LEU A 144 14.80 12.35 17.62
CA LEU A 144 14.72 12.38 16.15
C LEU A 144 15.86 13.19 15.52
N VAL A 145 16.21 14.34 16.11
CA VAL A 145 17.34 15.17 15.66
C VAL A 145 18.67 14.43 15.81
N GLN A 146 18.89 13.75 16.95
CA GLN A 146 20.08 12.94 17.14
C GLN A 146 20.13 11.75 16.16
N LEU A 147 18.98 11.13 15.89
CA LEU A 147 18.89 10.03 14.93
C LEU A 147 19.20 10.49 13.51
N LEU A 148 18.77 11.69 13.09
CA LEU A 148 18.97 12.23 11.74
C LEU A 148 20.43 12.52 11.36
N ARG A 149 21.35 12.59 12.33
CA ARG A 149 22.77 13.00 12.11
C ARG A 149 23.56 12.23 11.04
N PRO A 150 23.48 10.89 10.87
CA PRO A 150 24.32 10.15 9.94
C PRO A 150 23.78 10.22 8.50
N LEU A 151 23.60 11.43 7.96
CA LEU A 151 23.02 11.68 6.63
C LEU A 151 23.75 10.96 5.49
N ARG A 152 25.04 10.64 5.62
CA ARG A 152 25.80 9.83 4.65
C ARG A 152 25.29 8.38 4.62
N LEU A 153 25.11 7.75 5.77
CA LEU A 153 24.54 6.40 5.87
C LEU A 153 23.15 6.34 5.23
N TYR A 154 22.33 7.38 5.45
CA TYR A 154 21.03 7.48 4.81
C TYR A 154 21.12 7.70 3.29
N GLU A 155 22.03 8.54 2.80
CA GLU A 155 22.24 8.68 1.36
C GLU A 155 22.68 7.36 0.72
N ASP A 156 23.61 6.63 1.34
CA ASP A 156 24.12 5.34 0.86
C ASP A 156 23.02 4.27 0.85
N LEU A 157 22.27 4.10 1.96
CA LEU A 157 21.18 3.13 2.07
C LEU A 157 20.02 3.40 1.11
N VAL A 158 19.62 4.67 0.98
CA VAL A 158 18.54 5.05 0.07
C VAL A 158 19.00 4.94 -1.39
N THR A 159 20.27 5.21 -1.69
CA THR A 159 20.84 4.99 -3.03
C THR A 159 20.90 3.49 -3.38
N ASP A 160 21.28 2.59 -2.45
CA ASP A 160 21.23 1.14 -2.66
C ASP A 160 19.79 0.65 -2.90
N GLU A 161 18.82 1.12 -2.11
CA GLU A 161 17.39 0.85 -2.34
C GLU A 161 16.96 1.31 -3.72
N TYR A 162 17.30 2.52 -4.18
CA TYR A 162 16.90 2.98 -5.51
C TYR A 162 17.59 2.24 -6.67
N HIS A 163 18.83 1.78 -6.51
CA HIS A 163 19.50 0.98 -7.54
C HIS A 163 18.98 -0.45 -7.63
N ARG A 164 18.48 -1.00 -6.52
CA ARG A 164 18.07 -2.41 -6.43
C ARG A 164 16.56 -2.58 -6.46
N SER A 165 15.78 -1.59 -6.05
CA SER A 165 14.34 -1.71 -5.90
C SER A 165 13.61 -1.18 -7.15
N PRO A 166 13.04 -2.09 -7.97
CA PRO A 166 12.29 -1.79 -9.19
C PRO A 166 10.86 -1.32 -8.88
N PHE A 167 10.49 -1.39 -7.60
CA PHE A 167 9.17 -1.11 -7.06
C PHE A 167 9.15 0.25 -6.36
N THR A 168 10.20 1.06 -6.54
CA THR A 168 10.29 2.44 -6.07
C THR A 168 9.20 3.30 -6.70
N VAL A 169 8.39 3.93 -5.86
CA VAL A 169 7.16 4.63 -6.29
C VAL A 169 7.37 6.13 -6.47
N ILE A 170 8.18 6.73 -5.60
CA ILE A 170 8.55 8.14 -5.65
C ILE A 170 9.80 8.23 -6.54
N PRO A 171 9.80 9.05 -7.62
CA PRO A 171 10.96 9.13 -8.52
C PRO A 171 12.27 9.50 -7.80
N ALA A 172 13.36 8.79 -8.11
CA ALA A 172 14.64 8.88 -7.40
C ALA A 172 15.19 10.32 -7.23
N PRO A 173 15.16 11.21 -8.26
CA PRO A 173 15.61 12.59 -8.10
C PRO A 173 14.84 13.40 -7.05
N LEU A 174 13.56 13.08 -6.82
CA LEU A 174 12.70 13.79 -5.85
C LEU A 174 13.00 13.40 -4.39
N VAL A 175 13.90 12.43 -4.17
CA VAL A 175 14.39 12.02 -2.86
C VAL A 175 15.90 12.17 -2.74
N LEU A 176 16.67 11.61 -3.67
CA LEU A 176 18.13 11.57 -3.58
C LEU A 176 18.75 12.98 -3.72
N THR A 177 18.20 13.83 -4.60
CA THR A 177 18.66 15.22 -4.75
C THR A 177 18.39 16.03 -3.48
N PRO A 178 17.16 16.11 -2.93
CA PRO A 178 16.93 16.84 -1.69
C PRO A 178 17.68 16.25 -0.47
N LEU A 179 17.94 14.94 -0.41
CA LEU A 179 18.79 14.32 0.62
C LEU A 179 20.26 14.77 0.50
N ARG A 180 20.81 14.82 -0.72
CA ARG A 180 22.14 15.38 -1.02
C ARG A 180 22.25 16.86 -0.68
N LEU A 181 21.22 17.66 -0.99
CA LEU A 181 21.14 19.07 -0.64
C LEU A 181 21.11 19.27 0.88
N LEU A 182 20.31 18.47 1.60
CA LEU A 182 20.25 18.47 3.06
C LEU A 182 21.62 18.15 3.70
N ARG A 183 22.31 17.11 3.21
CA ARG A 183 23.67 16.79 3.67
C ARG A 183 24.64 17.92 3.35
N SER A 184 24.63 18.44 2.12
CA SER A 184 25.53 19.51 1.66
C SER A 184 25.34 20.82 2.43
N HIS A 185 24.13 21.09 2.91
CA HIS A 185 23.82 22.22 3.79
C HIS A 185 24.48 22.04 5.17
N TRP A 186 24.32 20.87 5.81
CA TRP A 186 24.92 20.63 7.13
C TRP A 186 26.43 20.38 7.12
N ASP A 187 26.99 19.86 6.01
CA ASP A 187 28.44 19.82 5.76
C ASP A 187 29.04 21.26 5.71
N LYS A 188 28.25 22.28 5.36
CA LYS A 188 28.67 23.70 5.29
C LYS A 188 28.37 24.48 6.58
N GLU A 189 27.13 24.46 7.05
CA GLU A 189 26.67 25.30 8.19
C GLU A 189 27.03 24.70 9.57
N ARG A 190 27.52 23.45 9.58
CA ARG A 190 27.74 22.59 10.76
C ARG A 190 26.44 22.19 11.45
N TRP A 191 26.42 20.99 12.02
CA TRP A 191 25.24 20.51 12.73
C TRP A 191 24.89 21.41 13.93
N PRO A 192 23.64 21.90 14.08
CA PRO A 192 23.28 22.79 15.18
C PRO A 192 23.38 22.08 16.52
N GLN A 193 23.90 22.77 17.54
CA GLN A 193 23.93 22.23 18.91
C GLN A 193 22.53 22.13 19.51
N GLU A 194 21.68 23.15 19.28
CA GLU A 194 20.33 23.23 19.85
C GLU A 194 19.30 23.80 18.85
N GLY A 195 18.02 23.68 19.21
CA GLY A 195 16.89 24.34 18.53
C GLY A 195 16.50 23.79 17.15
N LEU A 196 17.27 22.86 16.55
CA LEU A 196 16.97 22.30 15.23
C LEU A 196 15.59 21.63 15.18
N GLY A 197 15.24 20.82 16.19
CA GLY A 197 13.93 20.16 16.27
C GLY A 197 12.78 21.17 16.22
N SER A 198 12.88 22.25 17.00
CA SER A 198 11.89 23.33 17.01
C SER A 198 11.76 24.05 15.65
N ARG A 199 12.88 24.24 14.92
CA ARG A 199 12.83 24.81 13.57
C ARG A 199 12.13 23.88 12.57
N ILE A 200 12.46 22.58 12.59
CA ILE A 200 11.79 21.58 11.73
C ILE A 200 10.29 21.52 12.06
N THR A 201 9.93 21.57 13.35
CA THR A 201 8.53 21.66 13.80
C THR A 201 7.83 22.92 13.30
N GLN A 202 8.49 24.10 13.36
CA GLN A 202 7.94 25.36 12.84
C GLN A 202 7.73 25.32 11.31
N SER A 203 8.68 24.76 10.56
CA SER A 203 8.52 24.52 9.13
C SER A 203 7.34 23.59 8.85
N THR A 204 7.23 22.47 9.59
CA THR A 204 6.13 21.49 9.47
C THR A 204 4.75 22.09 9.79
N ALA A 205 4.67 22.95 10.82
CA ALA A 205 3.45 23.66 11.20
C ALA A 205 3.00 24.69 10.15
N THR A 206 3.95 25.22 9.37
CA THR A 206 3.65 26.16 8.28
C THR A 206 3.11 25.40 7.08
N GLN A 207 1.97 25.85 6.53
CA GLN A 207 1.40 25.28 5.31
C GLN A 207 2.39 25.40 4.15
N LEU A 208 2.53 24.35 3.34
CA LEU A 208 3.43 24.36 2.18
C LEU A 208 2.99 25.43 1.17
N VAL A 209 3.96 26.15 0.58
CA VAL A 209 3.69 27.11 -0.49
C VAL A 209 2.95 26.42 -1.63
N LYS A 210 1.92 27.09 -2.19
CA LYS A 210 1.15 26.56 -3.31
C LYS A 210 2.08 26.26 -4.49
N VAL A 211 2.06 25.01 -4.96
CA VAL A 211 2.83 24.57 -6.12
C VAL A 211 2.22 25.14 -7.41
N GLU A 212 3.05 25.70 -8.28
CA GLU A 212 2.68 26.34 -9.56
C GLU A 212 3.27 25.55 -10.75
N ALA A 213 2.65 25.56 -11.94
CA ALA A 213 3.05 24.66 -13.04
C ALA A 213 4.43 24.92 -13.64
N ASN A 214 4.95 26.14 -13.48
CA ASN A 214 6.28 26.54 -13.88
C ASN A 214 7.34 26.34 -12.78
N MET A 215 6.95 25.87 -11.59
CA MET A 215 7.87 25.61 -10.49
C MET A 215 8.92 24.58 -10.91
N THR A 216 10.20 24.94 -10.75
CA THR A 216 11.30 24.02 -11.04
C THR A 216 11.47 23.00 -9.92
N THR A 217 12.18 21.92 -10.22
CA THR A 217 12.55 20.89 -9.25
C THR A 217 13.38 21.47 -8.11
N ASP A 218 14.33 22.36 -8.39
CA ASP A 218 15.12 23.07 -7.36
C ASP A 218 14.24 23.93 -6.44
N GLN A 219 13.30 24.70 -7.00
CA GLN A 219 12.34 25.48 -6.23
C GLN A 219 11.49 24.59 -5.32
N PHE A 220 11.07 23.42 -5.82
CA PHE A 220 10.33 22.43 -5.04
C PHE A 220 11.19 21.83 -3.91
N TYR A 221 12.46 21.47 -4.15
CA TYR A 221 13.37 20.97 -3.11
C TYR A 221 13.58 22.01 -1.99
N HIS A 222 13.66 23.30 -2.34
CA HIS A 222 13.78 24.37 -1.36
C HIS A 222 12.58 24.52 -0.41
N LEU A 223 11.41 23.93 -0.71
CA LEU A 223 10.24 23.96 0.17
C LEU A 223 10.38 23.07 1.41
N PHE A 224 11.30 22.09 1.40
CA PHE A 224 11.41 21.07 2.45
C PHE A 224 12.85 20.63 2.79
N THR A 225 13.85 21.38 2.34
CA THR A 225 15.28 21.11 2.63
C THR A 225 16.00 22.34 3.17
N GLY A 226 17.24 22.14 3.65
CA GLY A 226 18.04 23.20 4.26
C GLY A 226 17.36 23.80 5.49
N ALA A 227 17.28 25.13 5.54
CA ALA A 227 16.56 25.86 6.59
C ALA A 227 15.05 25.54 6.65
N ASN A 228 14.45 25.08 5.54
CA ASN A 228 13.03 24.74 5.44
C ASN A 228 12.75 23.25 5.70
N LEU A 229 13.70 22.49 6.24
CA LEU A 229 13.53 21.07 6.53
C LEU A 229 12.26 20.78 7.35
N ARG A 230 11.46 19.79 6.93
CA ARG A 230 10.19 19.43 7.56
C ARG A 230 10.17 17.97 8.03
N TRP A 231 9.32 17.65 9.01
CA TRP A 231 9.22 16.30 9.58
C TRP A 231 8.69 15.26 8.57
N GLU A 232 7.90 15.67 7.57
CA GLU A 232 7.45 14.77 6.49
C GLU A 232 8.65 14.18 5.74
N PHE A 233 9.62 15.02 5.37
CA PHE A 233 10.80 14.57 4.63
C PHE A 233 11.77 13.79 5.52
N VAL A 234 11.94 14.19 6.79
CA VAL A 234 12.75 13.45 7.77
C VAL A 234 12.17 12.04 8.01
N GLY A 235 10.85 11.92 8.18
CA GLY A 235 10.17 10.63 8.30
C GLY A 235 10.32 9.75 7.06
N LEU A 236 10.32 10.36 5.87
CA LEU A 236 10.52 9.66 4.60
C LEU A 236 11.96 9.13 4.46
N ILE A 237 12.97 9.91 4.86
CA ILE A 237 14.37 9.46 4.91
C ILE A 237 14.50 8.23 5.81
N PHE A 238 13.93 8.26 7.02
CA PHE A 238 13.96 7.10 7.92
C PHE A 238 13.26 5.88 7.30
N ALA A 239 12.08 6.05 6.69
CA ALA A 239 11.35 4.94 6.06
C ALA A 239 12.16 4.29 4.92
N LEU A 240 12.76 5.09 4.03
CA LEU A 240 13.58 4.57 2.92
C LEU A 240 14.88 3.94 3.40
N ALA A 241 15.54 4.52 4.41
CA ALA A 241 16.74 3.93 5.00
C ALA A 241 16.44 2.57 5.67
N GLY A 242 15.28 2.42 6.32
CA GLY A 242 14.84 1.14 6.87
C GLY A 242 14.59 0.08 5.79
N LEU A 243 14.06 0.48 4.63
CA LEU A 243 13.90 -0.41 3.48
C LEU A 243 15.27 -0.86 2.92
N GLY A 244 16.16 0.08 2.59
CA GLY A 244 17.49 -0.23 2.06
C GLY A 244 18.33 -1.11 3.00
N ALA A 245 18.21 -0.91 4.32
CA ALA A 245 18.85 -1.78 5.31
C ALA A 245 18.28 -3.21 5.27
N SER A 246 16.95 -3.35 5.18
CA SER A 246 16.24 -4.65 5.18
C SER A 246 16.60 -5.53 3.98
N VAL A 247 17.05 -4.93 2.87
CA VAL A 247 17.28 -5.61 1.59
C VAL A 247 18.78 -5.86 1.34
N SER A 248 19.70 -5.34 2.18
CA SER A 248 21.15 -5.37 1.91
C SER A 248 21.76 -6.79 2.00
N PRO A 249 22.45 -7.30 0.94
CA PRO A 249 22.99 -8.66 0.89
C PRO A 249 24.41 -8.78 1.48
N ARG A 250 24.96 -7.69 2.02
CA ARG A 250 26.20 -7.76 2.80
C ARG A 250 25.85 -8.45 4.11
N GLY A 251 26.49 -9.58 4.42
CA GLY A 251 26.12 -10.40 5.59
C GLY A 251 26.05 -9.57 6.87
N SER A 252 24.88 -9.60 7.53
CA SER A 252 24.54 -8.90 8.78
C SER A 252 25.30 -7.57 8.99
N PRO A 253 25.05 -6.53 8.18
CA PRO A 253 25.76 -5.27 8.33
C PRO A 253 25.36 -4.68 9.66
N LEU A 254 26.36 -4.42 10.51
CA LEU A 254 26.14 -3.81 11.80
C LEU A 254 26.13 -2.29 11.63
N PHE A 255 24.97 -1.69 11.81
CA PHE A 255 24.74 -0.26 11.63
C PHE A 255 25.02 0.48 12.94
N SER A 256 26.07 1.29 12.96
CA SER A 256 26.35 2.16 14.11
C SER A 256 25.62 3.50 13.98
N LEU A 257 24.69 3.77 14.90
CA LEU A 257 24.04 5.06 15.02
C LEU A 257 24.85 5.97 15.95
N ASN A 258 25.38 7.07 15.41
CA ASN A 258 26.18 8.05 16.18
C ASN A 258 27.42 7.47 16.91
N GLY A 259 27.99 6.36 16.42
CA GLY A 259 29.18 5.74 17.01
C GLY A 259 28.95 5.00 18.33
N LYS A 260 27.70 4.62 18.62
CA LYS A 260 27.34 3.75 19.75
C LYS A 260 26.48 2.59 19.28
N ASP A 261 26.87 1.42 19.74
CA ASP A 261 26.25 0.10 19.52
C ASP A 261 26.03 -0.30 18.06
N GLU A 262 26.22 -1.59 17.81
CA GLU A 262 26.17 -2.19 16.47
C GLU A 262 24.81 -2.86 16.27
N LEU A 263 23.91 -2.22 15.52
CA LEU A 263 22.56 -2.73 15.27
C LEU A 263 22.54 -3.69 14.07
N SER A 264 21.87 -4.83 14.22
CA SER A 264 21.52 -5.66 13.06
C SER A 264 20.60 -4.90 12.09
N SER A 265 20.59 -5.30 10.81
CA SER A 265 19.66 -4.75 9.79
C SER A 265 18.20 -4.71 10.28
N ASP A 266 17.72 -5.82 10.87
CA ASP A 266 16.40 -5.91 11.49
C ASP A 266 16.17 -4.85 12.58
N ALA A 267 17.11 -4.69 13.50
CA ALA A 267 17.01 -3.74 14.60
C ALA A 267 17.06 -2.28 14.11
N PHE A 268 17.91 -2.00 13.13
CA PHE A 268 17.97 -0.70 12.45
C PHE A 268 16.66 -0.38 11.73
N ALA A 269 16.11 -1.31 10.95
CA ALA A 269 14.82 -1.16 10.28
C ALA A 269 13.67 -0.93 11.29
N MET A 270 13.71 -1.60 12.45
CA MET A 270 12.76 -1.39 13.54
C MET A 270 12.85 0.00 14.19
N GLU A 271 14.05 0.52 14.44
CA GLU A 271 14.23 1.88 14.96
C GLU A 271 13.84 2.94 13.90
N MET A 272 14.19 2.72 12.63
CA MET A 272 13.80 3.60 11.51
C MET A 272 12.27 3.67 11.33
N ALA A 273 11.57 2.54 11.40
CA ALA A 273 10.12 2.51 11.32
C ALA A 273 9.45 3.24 12.50
N ALA A 274 9.99 3.09 13.72
CA ALA A 274 9.46 3.76 14.89
C ALA A 274 9.69 5.28 14.85
N ALA A 275 10.87 5.73 14.41
CA ALA A 275 11.18 7.14 14.16
C ALA A 275 10.32 7.75 13.04
N SER A 276 10.13 7.02 11.94
CA SER A 276 9.27 7.42 10.82
C SER A 276 7.81 7.59 11.27
N HIS A 277 7.30 6.66 12.09
CA HIS A 277 5.97 6.78 12.70
C HIS A 277 5.87 7.99 13.65
N ALA A 278 6.90 8.28 14.44
CA ALA A 278 6.93 9.49 15.27
C ALA A 278 6.85 10.77 14.42
N CYS A 279 7.53 10.83 13.27
CA CYS A 279 7.38 11.91 12.30
C CYS A 279 5.94 12.01 11.76
N ILE A 280 5.28 10.88 11.44
CA ILE A 280 3.86 10.86 11.02
C ILE A 280 2.96 11.46 12.10
N GLU A 281 3.13 11.05 13.36
CA GLU A 281 2.35 11.60 14.49
C GLU A 281 2.55 13.11 14.64
N ILE A 282 3.79 13.61 14.53
CA ILE A 282 4.06 15.06 14.57
C ILE A 282 3.36 15.77 13.41
N CYS A 283 3.39 15.22 12.19
CA CYS A 283 2.73 15.83 11.03
C CYS A 283 1.19 15.88 11.20
N ARG A 284 0.59 14.84 11.82
CA ARG A 284 -0.85 14.79 12.12
C ARG A 284 -1.33 15.91 13.03
N HIS A 285 -0.48 16.43 13.93
CA HIS A 285 -0.84 17.52 14.84
C HIS A 285 -1.05 18.87 14.13
N TYR A 286 -0.56 19.02 12.89
CA TYR A 286 -0.64 20.27 12.12
C TYR A 286 -1.63 20.23 10.95
N ASP A 287 -2.27 19.08 10.70
CA ASP A 287 -3.27 18.84 9.64
C ASP A 287 -2.86 19.29 8.21
N ASN A 288 -1.54 19.42 7.98
CA ASN A 288 -0.96 19.94 6.75
C ASN A 288 -0.76 18.83 5.70
N VAL A 289 -1.83 18.21 5.20
CA VAL A 289 -1.73 17.14 4.19
C VAL A 289 -1.13 17.66 2.88
N ASN A 290 0.03 17.13 2.50
CA ASN A 290 0.78 17.51 1.29
C ASN A 290 1.50 16.29 0.68
N ASP A 291 2.14 16.45 -0.48
CA ASP A 291 2.80 15.35 -1.21
C ASP A 291 3.77 14.55 -0.33
N LEU A 292 4.56 15.22 0.52
CA LEU A 292 5.52 14.56 1.41
C LEU A 292 4.81 13.72 2.48
N VAL A 293 3.62 14.13 2.96
CA VAL A 293 2.80 13.33 3.87
C VAL A 293 2.35 12.03 3.19
N VAL A 294 1.90 12.09 1.93
CA VAL A 294 1.46 10.90 1.19
C VAL A 294 2.66 9.98 0.90
N TRP A 295 3.79 10.54 0.49
CA TRP A 295 5.04 9.82 0.25
C TRP A 295 5.55 9.12 1.51
N LEU A 296 5.55 9.83 2.65
CA LEU A 296 5.88 9.27 3.96
C LEU A 296 4.93 8.14 4.36
N ASN A 297 3.62 8.36 4.30
CA ASN A 297 2.64 7.34 4.71
C ASN A 297 2.70 6.09 3.82
N TYR A 298 2.95 6.23 2.50
CA TYR A 298 3.14 5.10 1.59
C TYR A 298 4.42 4.32 1.93
N THR A 299 5.58 5.00 2.02
CA THR A 299 6.86 4.32 2.29
C THR A 299 6.88 3.68 3.69
N TYR A 300 6.33 4.38 4.69
CA TYR A 300 6.16 3.82 6.04
C TYR A 300 5.26 2.58 6.02
N PHE A 301 4.15 2.61 5.28
CA PHE A 301 3.29 1.43 5.12
C PHE A 301 4.07 0.23 4.54
N VAL A 302 4.90 0.43 3.51
CA VAL A 302 5.71 -0.66 2.91
C VAL A 302 6.71 -1.21 3.93
N LEU A 303 7.50 -0.35 4.58
CA LEU A 303 8.48 -0.75 5.60
C LEU A 303 7.79 -1.52 6.74
N ALA A 304 6.72 -0.95 7.30
CA ALA A 304 5.99 -1.53 8.41
C ALA A 304 5.35 -2.88 8.04
N SER A 305 4.88 -3.04 6.79
CA SER A 305 4.29 -4.29 6.29
C SER A 305 5.34 -5.41 6.20
N ASN A 306 6.55 -5.11 5.73
CA ASN A 306 7.66 -6.07 5.68
C ASN A 306 8.02 -6.63 7.07
N MET A 307 7.80 -5.85 8.13
CA MET A 307 8.19 -6.19 9.51
C MET A 307 7.06 -6.84 10.33
N MET A 308 5.82 -6.36 10.16
CA MET A 308 4.66 -6.78 10.96
C MET A 308 3.69 -7.69 10.20
N GLY A 309 3.88 -7.90 8.90
CA GLY A 309 3.02 -8.71 8.05
C GLY A 309 1.70 -8.02 7.66
N GLU A 310 1.18 -8.38 6.48
CA GLU A 310 -0.05 -7.82 5.92
C GLU A 310 -1.33 -8.24 6.68
N THR A 311 -1.24 -9.26 7.54
CA THR A 311 -2.32 -9.69 8.46
C THR A 311 -2.42 -8.82 9.72
N SER A 312 -1.57 -7.81 9.89
CA SER A 312 -1.63 -6.91 11.04
C SER A 312 -2.75 -5.87 10.88
N HIS A 313 -3.67 -5.81 11.86
CA HIS A 313 -4.69 -4.76 11.92
C HIS A 313 -4.07 -3.35 11.87
N GLN A 314 -2.89 -3.17 12.47
CA GLN A 314 -2.20 -1.89 12.51
C GLN A 314 -1.75 -1.43 11.11
N ILE A 315 -1.34 -2.37 10.26
CA ILE A 315 -1.00 -2.10 8.85
C ILE A 315 -2.25 -1.74 8.05
N TYR A 316 -3.36 -2.47 8.25
CA TYR A 316 -4.63 -2.17 7.59
C TYR A 316 -5.28 -0.84 8.04
N ALA A 317 -5.04 -0.41 9.28
CA ALA A 317 -5.43 0.90 9.79
C ALA A 317 -4.57 2.01 9.17
N GLN A 318 -3.24 1.86 9.22
CA GLN A 318 -2.27 2.78 8.60
C GLN A 318 -2.52 2.99 7.10
N PHE A 319 -2.93 1.94 6.39
CA PHE A 319 -3.34 2.06 4.98
C PHE A 319 -4.62 2.88 4.80
N GLY A 320 -5.56 2.81 5.74
CA GLY A 320 -6.74 3.68 5.76
C GLY A 320 -6.38 5.16 5.94
N ASP A 321 -5.36 5.47 6.74
CA ASP A 321 -4.85 6.84 6.92
C ASP A 321 -4.23 7.36 5.62
N LEU A 322 -3.42 6.55 4.93
CA LEU A 322 -2.87 6.87 3.59
C LEU A 322 -3.99 7.16 2.57
N VAL A 323 -5.02 6.31 2.50
CA VAL A 323 -6.18 6.52 1.63
C VAL A 323 -6.90 7.83 1.96
N SER A 324 -7.00 8.18 3.24
CA SER A 324 -7.58 9.45 3.69
C SER A 324 -6.76 10.64 3.20
N CYS A 325 -5.42 10.57 3.25
CA CYS A 325 -4.55 11.62 2.68
C CYS A 325 -4.69 11.73 1.15
N ILE A 326 -4.80 10.61 0.43
CA ILE A 326 -5.04 10.56 -1.03
C ILE A 326 -6.37 11.22 -1.40
N HIS A 327 -7.41 11.04 -0.59
CA HIS A 327 -8.69 11.71 -0.79
C HIS A 327 -8.63 13.20 -0.44
N ALA A 328 -8.03 13.58 0.69
CA ALA A 328 -7.90 14.97 1.13
C ALA A 328 -7.14 15.84 0.11
N MET A 329 -6.08 15.30 -0.51
CA MET A 329 -5.34 15.97 -1.58
C MET A 329 -5.99 15.90 -2.97
N GLY A 330 -7.09 15.15 -3.14
CA GLY A 330 -7.72 14.98 -4.45
C GLY A 330 -6.94 14.10 -5.44
N LEU A 331 -5.89 13.39 -5.00
CA LEU A 331 -4.99 12.59 -5.87
C LEU A 331 -5.67 11.43 -6.63
N HIS A 332 -6.92 11.14 -6.28
CA HIS A 332 -7.78 10.12 -6.88
C HIS A 332 -8.56 10.63 -8.10
N ARG A 333 -8.35 11.88 -8.54
CA ARG A 333 -9.05 12.52 -9.66
C ARG A 333 -8.05 13.24 -10.57
N PRO A 334 -8.41 13.58 -11.82
CA PRO A 334 -7.55 14.41 -12.63
C PRO A 334 -7.47 15.81 -11.99
N HIS A 335 -6.29 16.43 -12.08
CA HIS A 335 -6.15 17.82 -11.67
C HIS A 335 -6.98 18.69 -12.63
N PRO A 336 -7.81 19.63 -12.13
CA PRO A 336 -8.47 20.60 -12.99
C PRO A 336 -7.46 21.32 -13.89
N PRO A 337 -7.80 21.74 -15.12
CA PRO A 337 -6.89 22.49 -16.00
C PRO A 337 -6.31 23.75 -15.34
N GLU A 338 -7.05 24.34 -14.41
CA GLU A 338 -6.67 25.51 -13.59
C GLU A 338 -5.74 25.16 -12.41
N SER A 339 -5.68 23.89 -12.01
CA SER A 339 -4.76 23.35 -10.99
C SER A 339 -3.41 23.03 -11.64
N SER A 340 -2.75 24.09 -12.11
CA SER A 340 -1.49 23.96 -12.84
C SER A 340 -0.37 23.49 -11.89
N ILE A 341 -0.01 22.22 -11.96
CA ILE A 341 1.13 21.62 -11.24
C ILE A 341 2.27 21.23 -12.21
N PRO A 342 3.54 21.19 -11.78
CA PRO A 342 4.65 20.75 -12.60
C PRO A 342 4.48 19.31 -13.08
N PHE A 343 4.98 19.03 -14.28
CA PHE A 343 4.92 17.71 -14.89
C PHE A 343 5.54 16.62 -13.99
N PHE A 344 6.72 16.88 -13.40
CA PHE A 344 7.39 15.92 -12.51
C PHE A 344 6.52 15.52 -11.32
N LEU A 345 5.78 16.47 -10.74
CA LEU A 345 4.92 16.24 -9.58
C LEU A 345 3.62 15.56 -9.99
N SER A 346 3.07 15.90 -11.17
CA SER A 346 1.93 15.20 -11.77
C SER A 346 2.22 13.71 -11.97
N GLU A 347 3.37 13.36 -12.57
CA GLU A 347 3.75 11.95 -12.74
C GLU A 347 4.08 11.25 -11.42
N ALA A 348 4.73 11.92 -10.47
CA ALA A 348 4.95 11.37 -9.13
C ALA A 348 3.61 11.08 -8.40
N ARG A 349 2.63 11.99 -8.49
CA ARG A 349 1.27 11.81 -7.95
C ARG A 349 0.56 10.62 -8.60
N LYS A 350 0.60 10.48 -9.93
CA LYS A 350 0.04 9.32 -10.64
C LYS A 350 0.68 8.01 -10.18
N ARG A 351 2.01 7.96 -10.05
CA ARG A 351 2.73 6.76 -9.59
C ARG A 351 2.35 6.35 -8.17
N VAL A 352 2.31 7.31 -7.24
CA VAL A 352 1.90 7.09 -5.85
C VAL A 352 0.44 6.65 -5.74
N PHE A 353 -0.46 7.26 -6.50
CA PHE A 353 -1.85 6.82 -6.59
C PHE A 353 -1.95 5.39 -7.15
N ALA A 354 -1.34 5.12 -8.30
CA ALA A 354 -1.37 3.84 -9.00
C ALA A 354 -0.85 2.69 -8.11
N ALA A 355 0.25 2.92 -7.39
CA ALA A 355 0.79 1.96 -6.42
C ALA A 355 -0.14 1.77 -5.22
N SER A 356 -0.70 2.85 -4.65
CA SER A 356 -1.62 2.79 -3.51
C SER A 356 -2.93 2.08 -3.87
N TYR A 357 -3.53 2.44 -5.01
CA TYR A 357 -4.71 1.79 -5.56
C TYR A 357 -4.48 0.30 -5.77
N ARG A 358 -3.32 -0.10 -6.29
CA ARG A 358 -2.97 -1.52 -6.38
C ARG A 358 -2.88 -2.18 -5.00
N THR A 359 -2.19 -1.56 -4.04
CA THR A 359 -2.02 -2.11 -2.69
C THR A 359 -3.38 -2.33 -2.01
N ASP A 360 -4.32 -1.40 -2.21
CA ASP A 360 -5.70 -1.54 -1.78
C ASP A 360 -6.35 -2.83 -2.27
N LYS A 361 -6.21 -3.17 -3.56
CA LYS A 361 -6.85 -4.37 -4.16
C LYS A 361 -6.18 -5.64 -3.67
N ASN A 362 -4.87 -5.61 -3.45
CA ASN A 362 -4.12 -6.73 -2.89
C ASN A 362 -4.58 -7.00 -1.44
N LEU A 363 -4.62 -5.97 -0.57
CA LEU A 363 -5.11 -6.08 0.79
C LEU A 363 -6.59 -6.52 0.83
N ALA A 364 -7.43 -5.96 -0.03
CA ALA A 364 -8.86 -6.27 -0.11
C ALA A 364 -9.09 -7.74 -0.52
N THR A 365 -8.35 -8.24 -1.54
CA THR A 365 -8.38 -9.64 -1.97
C THR A 365 -7.86 -10.58 -0.87
N PHE A 366 -6.70 -10.26 -0.29
CA PHE A 366 -6.02 -11.10 0.69
C PHE A 366 -6.82 -11.21 2.01
N LEU A 367 -7.23 -10.06 2.56
CA LEU A 367 -7.99 -10.01 3.81
C LEU A 367 -9.47 -10.36 3.63
N GLY A 368 -9.99 -10.44 2.40
CA GLY A 368 -11.43 -10.65 2.16
C GLY A 368 -12.27 -9.49 2.66
N ARG A 369 -11.92 -8.27 2.23
CA ARG A 369 -12.57 -7.02 2.66
C ARG A 369 -12.89 -6.18 1.41
N PRO A 370 -13.89 -5.27 1.47
CA PRO A 370 -14.10 -4.30 0.40
C PRO A 370 -12.86 -3.40 0.19
N PRO A 371 -12.55 -2.99 -1.05
CA PRO A 371 -11.52 -1.98 -1.32
C PRO A 371 -11.87 -0.63 -0.69
N ARG A 372 -10.84 0.11 -0.28
CA ARG A 372 -10.91 1.46 0.30
C ARG A 372 -10.76 2.57 -0.74
N LEU A 373 -10.27 2.27 -1.95
CA LEU A 373 -10.20 3.21 -3.09
C LEU A 373 -11.08 2.71 -4.25
N PRO A 374 -12.42 2.79 -4.17
CA PRO A 374 -13.27 2.19 -5.19
C PRO A 374 -13.13 2.87 -6.56
N TYR A 375 -13.04 2.09 -7.65
CA TYR A 375 -12.82 2.62 -8.99
C TYR A 375 -13.85 3.68 -9.41
N HIS A 376 -15.10 3.56 -8.97
CA HIS A 376 -16.18 4.48 -9.31
C HIS A 376 -16.02 5.90 -8.76
N TYR A 377 -15.07 6.14 -7.84
CA TYR A 377 -14.67 7.49 -7.41
C TYR A 377 -13.29 7.90 -7.93
N CYS A 378 -12.57 7.01 -8.61
CA CYS A 378 -11.19 7.19 -9.03
C CYS A 378 -11.08 7.41 -10.54
N ASP A 379 -10.47 8.53 -10.92
CA ASP A 379 -10.21 8.89 -12.32
C ASP A 379 -8.75 9.35 -12.44
N VAL A 380 -7.83 8.39 -12.46
CA VAL A 380 -6.39 8.66 -12.56
C VAL A 380 -5.83 7.87 -13.72
N GLY A 381 -5.48 8.59 -14.79
CA GLY A 381 -4.83 8.01 -15.97
C GLY A 381 -3.50 7.33 -15.62
N LEU A 382 -3.12 6.34 -16.42
CA LEU A 382 -1.88 5.59 -16.26
C LEU A 382 -0.66 6.54 -16.20
N PRO A 383 0.32 6.30 -15.29
CA PRO A 383 1.57 7.04 -15.31
C PRO A 383 2.33 6.79 -16.62
N LEU A 384 3.06 7.79 -17.08
CA LEU A 384 3.88 7.69 -18.29
C LEU A 384 5.14 6.86 -18.02
N ASP A 385 5.50 6.00 -18.97
CA ASP A 385 6.63 5.09 -18.88
C ASP A 385 7.96 5.82 -19.23
N ILE A 386 8.34 6.73 -18.33
CA ILE A 386 9.50 7.62 -18.42
C ILE A 386 10.47 7.32 -17.27
N ASP A 387 11.78 7.40 -17.51
CA ASP A 387 12.80 7.26 -16.47
C ASP A 387 12.73 8.37 -15.41
N ASP A 388 13.08 8.05 -14.18
CA ASP A 388 13.01 8.98 -13.06
C ASP A 388 13.84 10.25 -13.29
N ASP A 389 15.07 10.10 -13.79
CA ASP A 389 15.96 11.22 -14.14
C ASP A 389 15.41 12.06 -15.31
N SER A 390 14.61 11.46 -16.20
CA SER A 390 13.99 12.20 -17.30
C SER A 390 12.90 13.16 -16.84
N LEU A 391 12.28 12.93 -15.66
CA LEU A 391 11.25 13.82 -15.11
C LEU A 391 11.80 15.18 -14.66
N VAL A 392 13.11 15.27 -14.36
CA VAL A 392 13.76 16.48 -13.83
C VAL A 392 14.62 17.23 -14.84
N LEU A 393 14.55 16.83 -16.11
CA LEU A 393 15.21 17.50 -17.22
C LEU A 393 14.65 18.90 -17.50
N ASP A 394 15.40 19.70 -18.24
CA ASP A 394 14.89 20.93 -18.82
C ASP A 394 13.71 20.67 -19.77
N ARG A 395 12.86 21.68 -19.98
CA ARG A 395 11.62 21.55 -20.77
C ARG A 395 11.86 20.98 -22.17
N PHE A 396 12.93 21.37 -22.87
CA PHE A 396 13.16 20.92 -24.24
C PHE A 396 13.58 19.44 -24.27
N SER A 397 14.46 19.03 -23.36
CA SER A 397 14.87 17.63 -23.23
C SER A 397 13.73 16.73 -22.74
N LEU A 398 12.88 17.22 -21.82
CA LEU A 398 11.67 16.54 -21.37
C LEU A 398 10.63 16.38 -22.50
N ASP A 399 10.33 17.45 -23.23
CA ASP A 399 9.41 17.40 -24.38
C ASP A 399 9.91 16.41 -25.45
N LYS A 400 11.23 16.30 -25.64
CA LYS A 400 11.84 15.30 -26.52
C LYS A 400 11.65 13.87 -26.00
N ALA A 401 11.82 13.63 -24.70
CA ALA A 401 11.60 12.31 -24.09
C ALA A 401 10.12 11.89 -24.19
N ILE A 402 9.17 12.81 -23.94
CA ILE A 402 7.73 12.55 -24.08
C ILE A 402 7.36 12.18 -25.53
N ARG A 403 7.97 12.84 -26.53
CA ARG A 403 7.74 12.53 -27.96
C ARG A 403 8.32 11.18 -28.42
N GLN A 404 9.14 10.52 -27.61
CA GLN A 404 9.65 9.17 -27.89
C GLN A 404 8.72 8.06 -27.36
N LEU A 405 7.69 8.41 -26.59
CA LEU A 405 6.69 7.46 -26.13
C LEU A 405 5.74 7.05 -27.26
N THR A 406 5.15 5.86 -27.12
CA THR A 406 4.01 5.45 -27.95
C THR A 406 2.78 6.33 -27.65
N PRO A 407 1.74 6.34 -28.52
CA PRO A 407 0.51 7.11 -28.27
C PRO A 407 -0.16 6.80 -26.92
N ASP A 408 -0.06 5.56 -26.44
CA ASP A 408 -0.60 5.14 -25.14
C ASP A 408 0.32 5.52 -23.94
N GLY A 409 1.52 6.03 -24.20
CA GLY A 409 2.48 6.48 -23.18
C GLY A 409 3.48 5.41 -22.70
N TRP A 410 3.75 4.38 -23.51
CA TRP A 410 4.83 3.41 -23.27
C TRP A 410 6.18 3.93 -23.76
N GLY A 411 7.25 3.66 -23.03
CA GLY A 411 8.62 3.97 -23.42
C GLY A 411 9.23 2.87 -24.28
N THR A 412 10.45 3.11 -24.77
CA THR A 412 11.19 2.10 -25.54
C THR A 412 11.81 1.04 -24.61
N PHE A 413 11.74 -0.22 -25.03
CA PHE A 413 12.24 -1.36 -24.24
C PHE A 413 13.76 -1.34 -23.99
N ASN A 414 14.52 -0.55 -24.77
CA ASN A 414 15.95 -0.34 -24.54
C ASN A 414 16.26 0.27 -23.15
N GLY A 415 15.27 0.86 -22.46
CA GLY A 415 15.38 1.30 -21.06
C GLY A 415 15.10 0.20 -20.02
N GLY A 416 14.73 -1.02 -20.44
CA GLY A 416 14.38 -2.13 -19.55
C GLY A 416 13.07 -1.92 -18.77
N LEU A 417 12.87 -2.75 -17.73
CA LEU A 417 11.77 -2.61 -16.78
C LEU A 417 12.07 -1.53 -15.73
N ARG A 418 11.94 -0.25 -16.12
CA ARG A 418 12.03 0.90 -15.22
C ARG A 418 10.87 0.89 -14.19
N PRO A 419 11.00 1.56 -13.03
CA PRO A 419 9.95 1.59 -12.01
C PRO A 419 8.59 2.09 -12.53
N ALA A 420 8.61 3.03 -13.48
CA ALA A 420 7.40 3.52 -14.16
C ALA A 420 6.61 2.40 -14.87
N THR A 421 7.28 1.54 -15.64
CA THR A 421 6.67 0.38 -16.32
C THR A 421 6.04 -0.56 -15.32
N VAL A 422 6.78 -0.86 -14.24
CA VAL A 422 6.38 -1.80 -13.19
C VAL A 422 5.15 -1.32 -12.45
N ILE A 423 5.07 -0.03 -12.11
CA ILE A 423 3.89 0.59 -11.49
C ILE A 423 2.70 0.57 -12.47
N ARG A 424 2.94 0.97 -13.72
CA ARG A 424 1.93 1.05 -14.78
C ARG A 424 1.26 -0.30 -15.06
N LEU A 425 2.05 -1.34 -15.32
CA LEU A 425 1.56 -2.71 -15.53
C LEU A 425 0.77 -3.22 -14.32
N ARG A 426 1.30 -3.02 -13.12
CA ARG A 426 0.67 -3.51 -11.88
C ARG A 426 -0.63 -2.74 -11.55
N TYR A 427 -0.75 -1.48 -11.95
CA TYR A 427 -1.99 -0.69 -11.84
C TYR A 427 -3.03 -1.13 -12.87
N MET A 428 -2.63 -1.42 -14.11
CA MET A 428 -3.50 -2.02 -15.13
C MET A 428 -4.13 -3.34 -14.65
N VAL A 429 -3.33 -4.23 -14.06
CA VAL A 429 -3.83 -5.49 -13.45
C VAL A 429 -4.76 -5.20 -12.26
N ALA A 430 -4.44 -4.21 -11.42
CA ALA A 430 -5.26 -3.88 -10.25
C ALA A 430 -6.66 -3.35 -10.61
N MET A 431 -6.81 -2.60 -11.71
CA MET A 431 -8.13 -2.14 -12.17
C MET A 431 -9.04 -3.32 -12.54
N LEU A 432 -8.51 -4.32 -13.25
CA LEU A 432 -9.28 -5.55 -13.54
C LEU A 432 -9.54 -6.38 -12.29
N ARG A 433 -8.57 -6.46 -11.38
CA ARG A 433 -8.75 -7.15 -10.09
C ARG A 433 -9.95 -6.59 -9.32
N GLU A 434 -10.17 -5.27 -9.33
CA GLU A 434 -11.35 -4.69 -8.70
C GLU A 434 -12.67 -5.14 -9.38
N GLN A 435 -12.72 -5.19 -10.72
CA GLN A 435 -13.90 -5.70 -11.44
C GLN A 435 -14.19 -7.18 -11.09
N VAL A 436 -13.16 -8.02 -11.00
CA VAL A 436 -13.30 -9.43 -10.58
C VAL A 436 -13.74 -9.55 -9.11
N MET A 437 -13.30 -8.63 -8.26
CA MET A 437 -13.79 -8.54 -6.87
C MET A 437 -15.26 -8.10 -6.81
N GLU A 438 -15.72 -7.19 -7.66
CA GLU A 438 -17.12 -6.77 -7.73
C GLU A 438 -18.05 -7.94 -8.12
N LEU A 439 -17.64 -8.81 -9.05
CA LEU A 439 -18.37 -10.05 -9.39
C LEU A 439 -18.47 -11.06 -8.22
N SER A 440 -17.55 -10.96 -7.25
CA SER A 440 -17.42 -11.86 -6.10
C SER A 440 -18.08 -11.34 -4.82
N LEU A 441 -18.03 -10.02 -4.60
CA LEU A 441 -18.46 -9.34 -3.37
C LEU A 441 -19.68 -8.42 -3.57
N GLY A 442 -19.96 -8.02 -4.81
CA GLY A 442 -21.02 -7.10 -5.18
C GLY A 442 -22.41 -7.72 -5.09
N ARG A 443 -23.40 -6.90 -4.79
CA ARG A 443 -24.83 -7.29 -4.78
C ARG A 443 -25.44 -7.08 -6.17
N GLY A 444 -25.02 -7.89 -7.13
CA GLY A 444 -25.53 -7.84 -8.50
C GLY A 444 -26.99 -8.31 -8.62
N SER A 445 -27.72 -7.73 -9.59
CA SER A 445 -28.96 -8.33 -10.08
C SER A 445 -28.62 -9.55 -10.94
N VAL A 446 -29.34 -10.67 -10.76
CA VAL A 446 -29.02 -11.97 -11.38
C VAL A 446 -28.88 -11.88 -12.91
N GLY A 447 -29.68 -11.04 -13.58
CA GLY A 447 -29.60 -10.84 -15.04
C GLY A 447 -28.44 -9.97 -15.53
N SER A 448 -27.87 -9.12 -14.67
CA SER A 448 -26.72 -8.25 -15.03
C SER A 448 -25.39 -9.01 -14.89
N ARG A 449 -25.29 -9.83 -13.84
CA ARG A 449 -24.07 -10.53 -13.42
C ARG A 449 -23.45 -11.40 -14.52
N GLN A 450 -24.24 -12.12 -15.31
CA GLN A 450 -23.70 -12.97 -16.38
C GLN A 450 -23.02 -12.16 -17.50
N ASN A 451 -23.61 -11.01 -17.83
CA ASN A 451 -23.06 -10.10 -18.84
C ASN A 451 -21.81 -9.40 -18.32
N GLU A 452 -21.85 -8.90 -17.08
CA GLU A 452 -20.70 -8.34 -16.38
C GLU A 452 -19.53 -9.35 -16.32
N LEU A 453 -19.80 -10.60 -15.95
CA LEU A 453 -18.79 -11.67 -15.91
C LEU A 453 -18.15 -11.90 -17.28
N GLN A 454 -18.94 -11.96 -18.34
CA GLN A 454 -18.44 -12.17 -19.70
C GLN A 454 -17.62 -10.97 -20.19
N ILE A 455 -18.03 -9.74 -19.87
CA ILE A 455 -17.29 -8.51 -20.18
C ILE A 455 -15.95 -8.48 -19.44
N THR A 456 -15.95 -8.71 -18.12
CA THR A 456 -14.74 -8.73 -17.29
C THR A 456 -13.78 -9.85 -17.72
N TYR A 457 -14.28 -11.04 -18.06
CA TYR A 457 -13.45 -12.12 -18.60
C TYR A 457 -12.77 -11.74 -19.93
N GLN A 458 -13.51 -11.10 -20.84
CA GLN A 458 -12.94 -10.63 -22.10
C GLN A 458 -11.89 -9.53 -21.90
N GLU A 459 -12.13 -8.56 -21.02
CA GLU A 459 -11.13 -7.52 -20.70
C GLU A 459 -9.90 -8.10 -19.97
N CYS A 460 -10.06 -9.13 -19.13
CA CYS A 460 -8.94 -9.88 -18.58
C CYS A 460 -8.07 -10.49 -19.69
N LYS A 461 -8.65 -11.23 -20.64
CA LYS A 461 -7.87 -11.84 -21.73
C LYS A 461 -7.22 -10.78 -22.65
N ARG A 462 -7.93 -9.70 -22.98
CA ARG A 462 -7.43 -8.60 -23.83
C ARG A 462 -6.37 -7.72 -23.17
N LEU A 463 -6.24 -7.73 -21.84
CA LEU A 463 -5.34 -6.79 -21.15
C LEU A 463 -3.90 -6.94 -21.64
N TRP A 464 -3.45 -8.18 -21.76
CA TRP A 464 -2.08 -8.50 -22.13
C TRP A 464 -1.82 -8.15 -23.61
N ASP A 465 -2.83 -8.19 -24.49
CA ASP A 465 -2.71 -7.74 -25.88
C ASP A 465 -2.48 -6.22 -26.01
N ARG A 466 -2.84 -5.42 -24.98
CA ARG A 466 -2.60 -3.97 -24.89
C ARG A 466 -1.23 -3.62 -24.28
N VAL A 467 -0.49 -4.61 -23.80
CA VAL A 467 0.86 -4.44 -23.27
C VAL A 467 1.86 -4.73 -24.41
N PRO A 468 2.90 -3.90 -24.59
CA PRO A 468 3.99 -4.22 -25.52
C PRO A 468 4.62 -5.57 -25.19
N SER A 469 4.77 -6.43 -26.20
CA SER A 469 5.13 -7.85 -26.03
C SER A 469 6.50 -8.05 -25.38
N GLU A 470 7.37 -7.05 -25.45
CA GLU A 470 8.68 -7.01 -24.81
C GLU A 470 8.58 -7.03 -23.27
N PHE A 471 7.49 -6.47 -22.70
CA PHE A 471 7.24 -6.51 -21.26
C PHE A 471 6.59 -7.82 -20.79
N HIS A 472 6.28 -8.76 -21.68
CA HIS A 472 5.67 -10.03 -21.31
C HIS A 472 6.71 -10.96 -20.69
N TYR A 473 6.37 -11.55 -19.54
CA TYR A 473 7.18 -12.62 -18.97
C TYR A 473 7.23 -13.81 -19.92
N SER A 474 8.42 -14.35 -20.13
CA SER A 474 8.64 -15.63 -20.79
C SER A 474 9.82 -16.36 -20.13
N LYS A 475 10.00 -17.64 -20.44
CA LYS A 475 11.17 -18.40 -19.96
C LYS A 475 12.50 -17.80 -20.45
N HIS A 476 12.47 -17.12 -21.61
CA HIS A 476 13.63 -16.43 -22.19
C HIS A 476 13.94 -15.10 -21.47
N SER A 477 13.04 -14.56 -20.64
CA SER A 477 13.30 -13.36 -19.83
C SER A 477 14.56 -13.54 -18.96
N TRP A 478 14.78 -14.73 -18.39
CA TRP A 478 15.96 -15.07 -17.59
C TRP A 478 17.29 -14.95 -18.34
N GLU A 479 17.27 -15.13 -19.66
CA GLU A 479 18.45 -15.04 -20.53
C GLU A 479 18.68 -13.60 -21.03
N VAL A 480 17.62 -12.80 -21.18
CA VAL A 480 17.66 -11.44 -21.76
C VAL A 480 17.78 -10.34 -20.71
N LEU A 481 17.03 -10.44 -19.61
CA LEU A 481 16.87 -9.38 -18.61
C LEU A 481 17.76 -9.58 -17.37
N GLY A 482 18.35 -10.76 -17.21
CA GLY A 482 19.03 -11.19 -16.00
C GLY A 482 18.07 -11.49 -14.84
N PRO A 483 18.58 -12.07 -13.73
CA PRO A 483 17.73 -12.67 -12.69
C PRO A 483 16.75 -11.68 -12.05
N HIS A 484 17.25 -10.51 -11.67
CA HIS A 484 16.50 -9.47 -10.97
C HIS A 484 15.26 -8.99 -11.76
N LEU A 485 15.47 -8.58 -13.01
CA LEU A 485 14.42 -8.10 -13.92
C LEU A 485 13.46 -9.21 -14.36
N SER A 486 13.94 -10.44 -14.46
CA SER A 486 13.09 -11.61 -14.76
C SER A 486 12.12 -11.92 -13.63
N ILE A 487 12.58 -11.81 -12.38
CA ILE A 487 11.76 -11.98 -11.17
C ILE A 487 10.66 -10.91 -11.10
N ILE A 488 10.96 -9.67 -11.48
CA ILE A 488 9.97 -8.58 -11.55
C ILE A 488 8.91 -8.89 -12.60
N SER A 489 9.33 -9.21 -13.82
CA SER A 489 8.45 -9.58 -14.92
C SER A 489 7.53 -10.75 -14.53
N LEU A 490 8.10 -11.77 -13.89
CA LEU A 490 7.38 -12.91 -13.33
C LEU A 490 6.33 -12.48 -12.29
N VAL A 491 6.67 -11.64 -11.32
CA VAL A 491 5.71 -11.17 -10.29
C VAL A 491 4.53 -10.44 -10.92
N ILE A 492 4.78 -9.59 -11.91
CA ILE A 492 3.72 -8.89 -12.65
C ILE A 492 2.82 -9.90 -13.38
N HIS A 493 3.43 -10.87 -14.07
CA HIS A 493 2.72 -11.90 -14.82
C HIS A 493 1.91 -12.84 -13.91
N LEU A 494 2.44 -13.25 -12.75
CA LEU A 494 1.72 -14.04 -11.74
C LEU A 494 0.52 -13.27 -11.18
N GLU A 495 0.64 -11.95 -10.98
CA GLU A 495 -0.50 -11.13 -10.56
C GLU A 495 -1.57 -11.01 -11.66
N TYR A 496 -1.17 -10.93 -12.92
CA TYR A 496 -2.09 -11.01 -14.05
C TYR A 496 -2.79 -12.37 -14.09
N LEU A 497 -2.04 -13.48 -14.12
CA LEU A 497 -2.57 -14.84 -14.13
C LEU A 497 -3.49 -15.12 -12.93
N HIS A 498 -3.16 -14.64 -11.74
CA HIS A 498 -4.04 -14.76 -10.58
C HIS A 498 -5.40 -14.09 -10.83
N THR A 499 -5.41 -12.93 -11.47
CA THR A 499 -6.64 -12.18 -11.78
C THR A 499 -7.48 -12.92 -12.83
N VAL A 500 -6.84 -13.50 -13.85
CA VAL A 500 -7.48 -14.36 -14.86
C VAL A 500 -8.07 -15.62 -14.22
N PHE A 501 -7.29 -16.32 -13.40
CA PHE A 501 -7.72 -17.51 -12.67
C PHE A 501 -8.93 -17.23 -11.77
N GLN A 502 -8.99 -16.07 -11.10
CA GLN A 502 -10.13 -15.69 -10.26
C GLN A 502 -11.42 -15.54 -11.08
N VAL A 503 -11.38 -14.87 -12.24
CA VAL A 503 -12.59 -14.72 -13.09
C VAL A 503 -13.01 -16.03 -13.75
N GLU A 504 -12.06 -16.88 -14.14
CA GLU A 504 -12.35 -18.23 -14.64
C GLU A 504 -12.93 -19.13 -13.57
N ARG A 505 -12.50 -19.00 -12.31
CA ARG A 505 -13.08 -19.73 -11.18
C ARG A 505 -14.55 -19.35 -10.96
N ILE A 506 -14.90 -18.07 -11.14
CA ILE A 506 -16.29 -17.61 -11.11
C ILE A 506 -17.07 -18.24 -12.28
N ARG A 507 -16.56 -18.18 -13.51
CA ARG A 507 -17.18 -18.83 -14.69
C ARG A 507 -17.40 -20.33 -14.50
N CYS A 508 -16.40 -21.04 -13.95
CA CYS A 508 -16.48 -22.48 -13.69
C CYS A 508 -17.52 -22.86 -12.63
N SER A 509 -17.90 -21.92 -11.74
CA SER A 509 -19.01 -22.13 -10.80
C SER A 509 -20.40 -22.00 -11.44
N GLU A 510 -20.49 -21.42 -12.64
CA GLU A 510 -21.72 -21.19 -13.39
C GLU A 510 -21.86 -22.09 -14.65
N SER A 511 -20.75 -22.55 -15.23
CA SER A 511 -20.74 -23.55 -16.32
C SER A 511 -19.53 -24.50 -16.24
N ALA A 512 -19.78 -25.79 -16.43
CA ALA A 512 -18.75 -26.82 -16.47
C ALA A 512 -17.81 -26.68 -17.69
N ASP A 513 -18.26 -26.05 -18.78
CA ASP A 513 -17.46 -25.86 -20.00
C ASP A 513 -16.25 -24.93 -19.77
N ALA A 514 -16.28 -24.11 -18.71
CA ALA A 514 -15.18 -23.22 -18.33
C ALA A 514 -14.06 -23.91 -17.51
N MET A 515 -14.17 -25.21 -17.24
CA MET A 515 -13.15 -25.96 -16.49
C MET A 515 -11.79 -25.99 -17.21
N THR A 516 -11.78 -26.09 -18.54
CA THR A 516 -10.53 -26.14 -19.34
C THR A 516 -9.73 -24.83 -19.21
N ASP A 517 -10.39 -23.68 -19.39
CA ASP A 517 -9.78 -22.35 -19.21
C ASP A 517 -9.11 -22.23 -17.83
N LEU A 518 -9.82 -22.66 -16.78
CA LEU A 518 -9.36 -22.61 -15.39
C LEU A 518 -8.13 -23.51 -15.13
N LEU A 519 -8.12 -24.72 -15.69
CA LEU A 519 -6.99 -25.65 -15.60
C LEU A 519 -5.77 -25.15 -16.37
N ASP A 520 -5.97 -24.52 -17.54
CA ASP A 520 -4.89 -23.94 -18.33
C ASP A 520 -4.23 -22.74 -17.62
N SER A 521 -5.02 -21.88 -16.98
CA SER A 521 -4.48 -20.79 -16.15
C SER A 521 -3.78 -21.31 -14.89
N ALA A 522 -4.32 -22.35 -14.24
CA ALA A 522 -3.66 -23.00 -13.11
C ALA A 522 -2.30 -23.61 -13.52
N MET A 523 -2.25 -24.26 -14.69
CA MET A 523 -1.03 -24.84 -15.25
C MET A 523 0.01 -23.76 -15.58
N GLN A 524 -0.41 -22.60 -16.12
CA GLN A 524 0.48 -21.46 -16.35
C GLN A 524 1.08 -20.93 -15.04
N ILE A 525 0.27 -20.76 -13.99
CA ILE A 525 0.76 -20.34 -12.66
C ILE A 525 1.78 -21.36 -12.14
N VAL A 526 1.45 -22.65 -12.12
CA VAL A 526 2.37 -23.70 -11.65
C VAL A 526 3.66 -23.75 -12.48
N SER A 527 3.57 -23.58 -13.81
CA SER A 527 4.76 -23.54 -14.69
C SER A 527 5.67 -22.36 -14.35
N ALA A 528 5.10 -21.17 -14.14
CA ALA A 528 5.82 -19.94 -13.82
C ALA A 528 6.48 -19.98 -12.43
N VAL A 529 5.79 -20.53 -11.42
CA VAL A 529 6.36 -20.76 -10.07
C VAL A 529 7.45 -21.84 -10.10
N THR A 530 7.28 -22.90 -10.90
CA THR A 530 8.30 -23.95 -11.08
C THR A 530 9.56 -23.40 -11.76
N ASP A 531 9.41 -22.47 -12.69
CA ASP A 531 10.51 -21.73 -13.32
C ASP A 531 11.32 -20.96 -12.27
N PHE A 532 10.64 -20.17 -11.44
CA PHE A 532 11.28 -19.44 -10.33
C PHE A 532 12.03 -20.35 -9.37
N ALA A 533 11.42 -21.48 -8.95
CA ALA A 533 12.07 -22.43 -8.07
C ALA A 533 13.39 -22.95 -8.66
N LYS A 534 13.39 -23.34 -9.94
CA LYS A 534 14.61 -23.80 -10.65
C LYS A 534 15.72 -22.74 -10.68
N HIS A 535 15.38 -21.46 -10.87
CA HIS A 535 16.36 -20.39 -10.89
C HIS A 535 16.87 -20.06 -9.47
N ARG A 536 15.96 -19.97 -8.49
CA ARG A 536 16.29 -19.75 -7.07
C ARG A 536 17.22 -20.82 -6.50
N ASP A 537 17.01 -22.08 -6.87
CA ASP A 537 17.81 -23.20 -6.37
C ASP A 537 19.19 -23.29 -7.05
N ARG A 538 19.37 -22.63 -8.21
CA ARG A 538 20.65 -22.50 -8.94
C ARG A 538 21.48 -21.29 -8.51
N GLU A 539 20.85 -20.23 -8.02
CA GLU A 539 21.52 -18.95 -7.74
C GLU A 539 21.25 -18.47 -6.29
N GLY A 540 22.27 -18.56 -5.43
CA GLY A 540 22.15 -18.23 -4.00
C GLY A 540 21.73 -16.78 -3.72
N SER A 541 22.11 -15.86 -4.61
CA SER A 541 21.69 -14.44 -4.62
C SER A 541 20.16 -14.29 -4.62
N ILE A 542 19.47 -15.08 -5.44
CA ILE A 542 18.00 -15.09 -5.54
C ILE A 542 17.39 -15.64 -4.25
N ARG A 543 17.98 -16.72 -3.72
CA ARG A 543 17.50 -17.41 -2.51
C ARG A 543 17.50 -16.50 -1.28
N GLU A 544 18.45 -15.56 -1.18
CA GLU A 544 18.55 -14.63 -0.06
C GLU A 544 17.66 -13.39 -0.24
N GLN A 545 17.56 -12.83 -1.46
CA GLN A 545 16.85 -11.56 -1.71
C GLN A 545 15.35 -11.72 -1.96
N TYR A 546 14.87 -12.91 -2.34
CA TYR A 546 13.49 -13.15 -2.77
C TYR A 546 12.76 -14.28 -2.04
N THR A 547 13.15 -14.56 -0.79
CA THR A 547 12.42 -15.47 0.12
C THR A 547 10.92 -15.20 0.15
N TRP A 548 10.51 -13.92 0.13
CA TRP A 548 9.12 -13.45 0.12
C TRP A 548 8.35 -13.76 -1.16
N ILE A 549 9.00 -13.97 -2.30
CA ILE A 549 8.29 -14.37 -3.54
C ILE A 549 7.78 -15.80 -3.42
N GLY A 550 8.49 -16.65 -2.67
CA GLY A 550 7.96 -17.94 -2.21
C GLY A 550 6.65 -17.77 -1.43
N ALA A 551 6.50 -16.72 -0.62
CA ALA A 551 5.27 -16.45 0.12
C ALA A 551 4.14 -15.87 -0.76
N ILE A 552 4.45 -15.04 -1.77
CA ILE A 552 3.47 -14.61 -2.79
C ILE A 552 3.00 -15.79 -3.65
N THR A 553 3.82 -16.84 -3.77
CA THR A 553 3.55 -18.07 -4.55
C THR A 553 3.20 -19.30 -3.71
N MET A 554 2.95 -19.14 -2.41
CA MET A 554 2.40 -20.17 -1.51
C MET A 554 0.97 -19.79 -1.10
N PHE A 555 -0.13 -20.28 -1.68
CA PHE A 555 -0.34 -21.19 -2.82
C PHE A 555 0.37 -22.56 -2.80
N HIS A 556 0.31 -23.24 -1.64
CA HIS A 556 0.33 -24.71 -1.47
C HIS A 556 1.72 -25.41 -1.31
N PRO A 557 1.78 -26.72 -1.00
CA PRO A 557 2.04 -27.30 0.32
C PRO A 557 3.46 -27.93 0.45
N SER A 558 3.69 -28.68 1.53
CA SER A 558 4.84 -29.58 1.82
C SER A 558 5.92 -29.80 0.75
N VAL A 559 7.19 -29.64 1.14
CA VAL A 559 8.05 -30.81 1.44
C VAL A 559 9.20 -30.43 2.38
N GLN A 560 9.56 -31.41 3.21
CA GLN A 560 10.50 -31.42 4.33
C GLN A 560 11.94 -31.00 3.98
N ASN A 561 12.67 -30.53 4.99
CA ASN A 561 14.08 -30.87 5.18
C ASN A 561 14.33 -31.29 6.64
N TYR A 562 14.72 -32.56 6.80
CA TYR A 562 15.54 -33.11 7.87
C TYR A 562 16.25 -34.32 7.25
N PRO A 563 17.52 -34.64 7.60
CA PRO A 563 18.40 -33.91 8.50
C PRO A 563 19.28 -32.85 7.81
#